data_AF-A0A9J6DWI5-F1
#
_entry.id   AF-A0A9J6DWI5-F1
#
_cell.length_a   1.000
_cell.length_b   1.000
_cell.length_c   1.000
_cell.angle_alpha   90.00
_cell.angle_beta   90.00
_cell.angle_gamma   90.00
#
_symmetry.space_group_name_H-M   'P 1'
#
loop_
_entity.id
_entity.type
_entity.pdbx_description
1 polymer ?
#
loop_
_entity_poly.entity_id
_entity_poly.type
_entity_poly.pdbx_seq_one_letter_code
_entity_poly.pdbx_strand_id
1 'polypeptide(L)'
;MFLRGALPSVALKRIGETLTQGHATIWCPAHEGISGNALAYSFAQDFSNRVSNDTDNQYEPCTARDILEHQRKTRQWYAPPHKSLNVDEARQLRQSQVNTSPHLERWHHKNPNAYVNQCPWRESRPTLQHVTWDCRNKPMEVQSPLKLPLLGEPWEAVLARPDLKTQRGLLDHAGRAAAATGVLKWGNHP
;
A
#
# COMPACT_ATOMS: atom_id res chain seq x y z
N MET A 1 35.02 -7.34 4.97
CA MET A 1 35.58 -6.84 6.25
C MET A 1 34.56 -7.12 7.35
N PHE A 2 34.95 -7.90 8.35
CA PHE A 2 34.09 -8.23 9.49
C PHE A 2 34.16 -7.13 10.55
N LEU A 3 33.01 -6.68 11.05
CA LEU A 3 32.96 -5.73 12.16
C LEU A 3 32.55 -6.47 13.44
N ARG A 4 33.37 -6.36 14.47
CA ARG A 4 33.10 -6.96 15.79
C ARG A 4 32.50 -5.92 16.72
N GLY A 5 31.37 -6.25 17.33
CA GLY A 5 30.69 -5.42 18.31
C GLY A 5 30.46 -6.17 19.62
N ALA A 6 30.25 -5.41 20.70
CA ALA A 6 29.77 -5.97 21.96
C ALA A 6 28.30 -6.43 21.82
N LEU A 7 27.92 -7.45 22.58
CA LEU A 7 26.52 -7.87 22.67
C LEU A 7 25.72 -6.86 23.51
N PRO A 8 24.53 -6.44 23.05
CA PRO A 8 23.65 -5.61 23.87
C PRO A 8 23.22 -6.35 25.14
N SER A 9 23.02 -5.62 26.24
CA SER A 9 22.58 -6.17 27.52
C SER A 9 21.27 -6.97 27.42
N VAL A 10 20.37 -6.57 26.52
CA VAL A 10 19.11 -7.27 26.23
C VAL A 10 19.35 -8.63 25.57
N ALA A 11 20.37 -8.75 24.72
CA ALA A 11 20.72 -10.02 24.08
C ALA A 11 21.33 -10.99 25.10
N LEU A 12 22.23 -10.50 25.96
CA LEU A 12 22.82 -11.30 27.04
C LEU A 12 21.75 -11.92 27.96
N LYS A 13 20.72 -11.14 28.33
CA LYS A 13 19.59 -11.64 29.13
C LYS A 13 18.81 -12.78 28.47
N ARG A 14 18.77 -12.83 27.13
CA ARG A 14 18.03 -13.86 26.38
C ARG A 14 18.85 -15.12 26.11
N ILE A 15 20.17 -14.98 25.98
CA ILE A 15 21.08 -16.12 25.76
C ILE A 15 21.32 -16.88 27.08
N GLY A 16 21.07 -16.22 28.23
CA GLY A 16 21.07 -16.83 29.56
C GLY A 16 22.15 -16.21 30.45
N GLU A 17 21.94 -16.23 31.76
CA GLU A 17 22.84 -15.59 32.75
C GLU A 17 24.18 -16.35 32.92
N THR A 18 24.25 -17.60 32.47
CA THR A 18 25.44 -18.46 32.57
C THR A 18 26.05 -18.71 31.20
N LEU A 19 26.78 -17.72 30.68
CA LEU A 19 27.62 -17.90 29.50
C LEU A 19 29.02 -18.36 29.96
N THR A 20 29.37 -19.61 29.67
CA THR A 20 30.68 -20.19 30.02
C THR A 20 31.81 -19.76 29.11
N GLN A 21 31.50 -19.06 28.00
CA GLN A 21 32.46 -18.60 27.01
C GLN A 21 32.28 -17.09 26.72
N GLY A 22 33.31 -16.45 26.15
CA GLY A 22 33.20 -15.07 25.69
C GLY A 22 32.38 -14.95 24.40
N HIS A 23 31.43 -14.02 24.36
CA HIS A 23 30.53 -13.85 23.22
C HIS A 23 30.70 -12.47 22.58
N ALA A 24 30.49 -12.36 21.26
CA ALA A 24 30.54 -11.10 20.53
C ALA A 24 29.59 -11.12 19.33
N THR A 25 29.15 -9.94 18.90
CA THR A 25 28.41 -9.76 17.64
C THR A 25 29.42 -9.64 16.50
N ILE A 26 29.27 -10.43 15.44
CA ILE A 26 30.10 -10.34 14.24
C ILE A 26 29.20 -9.98 13.06
N TRP A 27 29.41 -8.79 12.50
CA TRP A 27 28.75 -8.39 11.26
C TRP A 27 29.57 -8.90 10.08
N CYS A 28 28.95 -9.79 9.33
CA CYS A 28 29.52 -10.41 8.14
C CYS A 28 28.97 -9.68 6.90
N PRO A 29 29.81 -9.33 5.91
CA PRO A 29 29.31 -8.86 4.62
C PRO A 29 28.38 -9.89 3.99
N ALA A 30 27.35 -9.43 3.27
CA ALA A 30 26.44 -10.32 2.57
C ALA A 30 27.22 -11.21 1.58
N HIS A 31 26.89 -12.52 1.57
CA HIS A 31 27.47 -13.53 0.66
C HIS A 31 28.94 -13.92 0.88
N GLU A 32 29.61 -13.49 1.96
CA GLU A 32 30.84 -14.16 2.38
C GLU A 32 30.45 -15.55 2.92
N GLY A 33 30.86 -16.60 2.22
CA GLY A 33 30.43 -18.01 2.38
C GLY A 33 30.79 -18.68 3.71
N ILE A 34 30.46 -18.04 4.82
CA ILE A 34 30.51 -18.61 6.16
C ILE A 34 29.45 -19.70 6.25
N SER A 35 29.91 -20.93 6.44
CA SER A 35 29.06 -22.13 6.52
C SER A 35 27.90 -21.98 7.50
N GLY A 36 28.14 -21.38 8.68
CA GLY A 36 27.10 -21.12 9.67
C GLY A 36 26.01 -20.15 9.19
N ASN A 37 26.37 -19.09 8.46
CA ASN A 37 25.40 -18.14 7.91
C ASN A 37 24.59 -18.78 6.77
N ALA A 38 25.24 -19.58 5.93
CA ALA A 38 24.59 -20.31 4.84
C ALA A 38 23.58 -21.34 5.39
N LEU A 39 23.95 -22.06 6.45
CA LEU A 39 23.04 -22.98 7.14
C LEU A 39 21.88 -22.24 7.79
N ALA A 40 22.14 -21.17 8.54
CA ALA A 40 21.09 -20.35 9.15
C ALA A 40 20.14 -19.77 8.08
N TYR A 41 20.67 -19.38 6.92
CA TYR A 41 19.88 -18.93 5.78
C TYR A 41 19.00 -20.05 5.20
N SER A 42 19.54 -21.25 4.99
CA SER A 42 18.77 -22.43 4.56
C SER A 42 17.64 -22.75 5.54
N PHE A 43 17.92 -22.82 6.85
CA PHE A 43 16.89 -23.06 7.86
C PHE A 43 15.82 -21.96 7.89
N ALA A 44 16.22 -20.69 7.73
CA ALA A 44 15.27 -19.59 7.65
C ALA A 44 14.39 -19.66 6.39
N GLN A 45 14.95 -20.09 5.27
CA GLN A 45 14.19 -20.34 4.03
C GLN A 45 13.18 -21.46 4.24
N ASP A 46 13.61 -22.61 4.75
CA ASP A 46 12.77 -23.78 5.05
C ASP A 46 11.64 -23.41 6.01
N PHE A 47 11.96 -22.70 7.10
CA PHE A 47 10.98 -22.28 8.10
C PHE A 47 9.98 -21.25 7.54
N SER A 48 10.41 -20.38 6.63
CA SER A 48 9.56 -19.33 6.08
C SER A 48 8.56 -19.82 5.02
N ASN A 49 8.60 -21.10 4.61
CA ASN A 49 7.77 -21.67 3.53
C ASN A 49 7.78 -20.81 2.25
N ARG A 50 8.88 -20.06 2.02
CA ARG A 50 9.04 -19.14 0.87
C ARG A 50 9.63 -19.81 -0.35
N VAL A 51 10.04 -21.07 -0.25
CA VAL A 51 10.46 -21.87 -1.41
C VAL A 51 9.22 -22.60 -1.89
N SER A 52 8.59 -22.06 -2.93
CA SER A 52 7.58 -22.81 -3.69
C SER A 52 8.27 -24.01 -4.32
N ASN A 53 7.81 -25.23 -4.03
CA ASN A 53 8.18 -26.44 -4.78
C ASN A 53 7.48 -26.47 -6.15
N ASP A 54 7.41 -25.34 -6.84
CA ASP A 54 6.77 -25.27 -8.14
C ASP A 54 7.76 -25.77 -9.19
N THR A 55 7.60 -27.04 -9.58
CA THR A 55 8.16 -27.63 -10.81
C THR A 55 7.48 -27.12 -12.08
N ASP A 56 6.70 -26.05 -11.98
CA ASP A 56 6.13 -25.39 -13.15
C ASP A 56 7.21 -24.51 -13.78
N ASN A 57 7.26 -24.42 -15.11
CA ASN A 57 8.28 -23.66 -15.87
C ASN A 57 8.21 -22.16 -15.53
N GLN A 58 8.70 -21.78 -14.35
CA GLN A 58 8.73 -20.40 -13.89
C GLN A 58 9.84 -19.70 -14.66
N TYR A 59 9.45 -18.63 -15.35
CA TYR A 59 10.37 -17.64 -15.92
C TYR A 59 11.38 -17.22 -14.84
N GLU A 60 12.57 -17.83 -14.84
CA GLU A 60 13.66 -17.44 -13.96
C GLU A 60 14.18 -16.08 -14.44
N PRO A 61 14.03 -15.02 -13.64
CA PRO A 61 14.47 -13.70 -14.07
C PRO A 61 16.01 -13.67 -14.08
N CYS A 62 16.62 -13.71 -15.28
CA CYS A 62 18.07 -13.88 -15.44
C CYS A 62 18.91 -12.64 -15.06
N THR A 63 18.30 -11.45 -15.03
CA THR A 63 19.01 -10.21 -14.65
C THR A 63 18.45 -9.61 -13.38
N ALA A 64 19.27 -8.83 -12.66
CA ALA A 64 18.82 -8.07 -11.50
C ALA A 64 17.61 -7.17 -11.80
N ARG A 65 17.51 -6.66 -13.04
CA ARG A 65 16.35 -5.87 -13.51
C ARG A 65 15.10 -6.73 -13.57
N ASP A 66 15.20 -7.92 -14.15
CA ASP A 66 14.08 -8.84 -14.32
C ASP A 66 13.59 -9.36 -12.96
N ILE A 67 14.50 -9.63 -12.01
CA ILE A 67 14.16 -10.00 -10.64
C ILE A 67 13.34 -8.89 -9.97
N LEU A 68 13.80 -7.64 -10.08
CA LEU A 68 13.10 -6.49 -9.51
C LEU A 68 11.74 -6.25 -10.19
N GLU A 69 11.65 -6.42 -11.51
CA GLU A 69 10.39 -6.32 -12.22
C GLU A 69 9.41 -7.43 -11.84
N HIS A 70 9.89 -8.68 -11.75
CA HIS A 70 9.10 -9.82 -11.32
C HIS A 70 8.57 -9.60 -9.89
N GLN A 71 9.44 -9.20 -8.96
CA GLN A 71 9.06 -8.86 -7.58
C GLN A 71 8.08 -7.67 -7.51
N ARG A 72 8.25 -6.67 -8.38
CA ARG A 72 7.33 -5.53 -8.46
C ARG A 72 5.95 -6.00 -8.95
N LYS A 73 5.89 -6.77 -10.03
CA LYS A 73 4.64 -7.27 -10.64
C LYS A 73 3.89 -8.21 -9.69
N THR A 74 4.60 -9.13 -9.02
CA THR A 74 4.00 -10.05 -8.03
C THR A 74 3.44 -9.34 -6.81
N ARG A 75 4.02 -8.22 -6.39
CA ARG A 75 3.52 -7.40 -5.27
C ARG A 75 2.47 -6.37 -5.70
N GLN A 76 2.18 -6.25 -7.00
CA GLN A 76 1.30 -5.23 -7.51
C GLN A 76 -0.17 -5.68 -7.45
N TRP A 77 -0.92 -5.14 -6.50
CA TRP A 77 -2.35 -5.43 -6.35
C TRP A 77 -3.24 -4.57 -7.25
N TYR A 78 -2.81 -3.33 -7.54
CA TYR A 78 -3.57 -2.39 -8.36
C TYR A 78 -2.83 -2.04 -9.65
N ALA A 79 -3.58 -1.86 -10.73
CA ALA A 79 -3.04 -1.41 -12.02
C ALA A 79 -2.24 -0.10 -11.89
N PRO A 80 -1.23 0.10 -12.75
CA PRO A 80 -0.53 1.37 -12.80
C PRO A 80 -1.44 2.45 -13.41
N PRO A 81 -1.13 3.75 -13.17
CA PRO A 81 -1.76 4.84 -13.88
C PRO A 81 -1.63 4.66 -15.40
N HIS A 82 -2.73 4.89 -16.12
CA HIS A 82 -2.72 4.87 -17.56
C HIS A 82 -1.77 5.96 -18.09
N LYS A 83 -1.04 5.67 -19.16
CA LYS A 83 -0.02 6.56 -19.76
C LYS A 83 -0.53 7.96 -20.18
N SER A 84 -1.84 8.12 -20.31
CA SER A 84 -2.50 9.38 -20.69
C SER A 84 -3.01 10.18 -19.50
N LEU A 85 -2.81 9.70 -18.27
CA LEU A 85 -3.03 10.49 -17.06
C LEU A 85 -1.85 11.45 -16.88
N ASN A 86 -2.14 12.68 -16.49
CA ASN A 86 -1.11 13.63 -16.07
C ASN A 86 -0.56 13.23 -14.67
N VAL A 87 0.49 13.94 -14.23
CA VAL A 87 1.18 13.63 -12.96
C VAL A 87 0.24 13.73 -11.75
N ASP A 88 -0.67 14.70 -11.73
CA ASP A 88 -1.60 14.92 -10.62
C ASP A 88 -2.71 13.87 -10.60
N GLU A 89 -3.28 13.53 -11.76
CA GLU A 89 -4.24 12.44 -11.92
C GLU A 89 -3.62 11.10 -11.48
N ALA A 90 -2.39 10.82 -11.93
CA ALA A 90 -1.66 9.62 -11.53
C ALA A 90 -1.41 9.57 -10.02
N ARG A 91 -1.06 10.71 -9.40
CA ARG A 91 -0.89 10.83 -7.95
C ARG A 91 -2.21 10.57 -7.21
N GLN A 92 -3.30 11.22 -7.63
CA GLN A 92 -4.61 11.02 -7.01
C GLN A 92 -5.10 9.58 -7.16
N LEU A 93 -4.83 8.93 -8.29
CA LEU A 93 -5.19 7.53 -8.49
C LEU A 93 -4.47 6.65 -7.47
N ARG A 94 -3.15 6.85 -7.28
CA ARG A 94 -2.38 6.13 -6.26
C ARG A 94 -2.94 6.38 -4.87
N GLN A 95 -3.27 7.63 -4.55
CA GLN A 95 -3.87 7.96 -3.27
C GLN A 95 -5.22 7.27 -3.06
N SER A 96 -6.05 7.14 -4.10
CA SER A 96 -7.31 6.40 -4.01
C SER A 96 -7.08 4.89 -3.83
N GLN A 97 -6.12 4.31 -4.56
CA GLN A 97 -5.75 2.89 -4.48
C GLN A 97 -5.25 2.49 -3.09
N VAL A 98 -4.46 3.36 -2.42
CA VAL A 98 -3.97 3.08 -1.06
C VAL A 98 -4.83 3.72 0.03
N ASN A 99 -6.06 4.12 -0.31
CA ASN A 99 -7.01 4.78 0.58
C ASN A 99 -6.44 6.03 1.27
N THR A 100 -5.45 6.73 0.71
CA THR A 100 -4.87 7.99 1.23
C THR A 100 -5.48 9.27 0.65
N SER A 101 -6.42 9.15 -0.30
CA SER A 101 -7.11 10.31 -0.90
C SER A 101 -7.92 11.10 0.16
N PRO A 102 -8.03 12.43 0.06
CA PRO A 102 -8.82 13.25 0.99
C PRO A 102 -10.29 12.81 1.06
N HIS A 103 -10.76 12.48 2.27
CA HIS A 103 -12.17 12.19 2.57
C HIS A 103 -12.47 12.51 4.04
N LEU A 104 -13.75 12.65 4.40
CA LEU A 104 -14.18 13.18 5.70
C LEU A 104 -13.65 12.38 6.89
N GLU A 105 -13.72 11.06 6.86
CA GLU A 105 -13.24 10.23 7.98
C GLU A 105 -11.76 10.51 8.30
N ARG A 106 -10.90 10.56 7.27
CA ARG A 106 -9.49 10.92 7.45
C ARG A 106 -9.30 12.30 8.08
N TRP A 107 -10.10 13.29 7.67
CA TRP A 107 -9.98 14.65 8.20
C TRP A 107 -10.59 14.80 9.59
N HIS A 108 -11.65 14.06 9.90
CA HIS A 108 -12.17 13.93 11.25
C HIS A 108 -11.12 13.36 12.19
N HIS A 109 -10.38 12.33 11.80
CA HIS A 109 -9.27 11.81 12.61
C HIS A 109 -8.16 12.85 12.89
N LYS A 110 -7.99 13.84 12.00
CA LYS A 110 -7.01 14.93 12.18
C LYS A 110 -7.56 16.09 12.99
N ASN A 111 -8.82 16.47 12.76
CA ASN A 111 -9.48 17.57 13.44
C ASN A 111 -10.97 17.25 13.64
N PRO A 112 -11.32 16.56 14.74
CA PRO A 112 -12.69 16.13 15.02
C PRO A 112 -13.69 17.26 15.15
N ASN A 113 -13.23 18.45 15.57
CA ASN A 113 -14.07 19.62 15.80
C ASN A 113 -14.43 20.35 14.50
N ALA A 114 -13.57 20.27 13.48
CA ALA A 114 -13.80 20.91 12.19
C ALA A 114 -14.52 20.02 11.18
N TYR A 115 -14.41 18.69 11.31
CA TYR A 115 -14.99 17.73 10.37
C TYR A 115 -15.81 16.69 11.10
N VAL A 116 -17.08 16.55 10.73
CA VAL A 116 -17.98 15.53 11.29
C VAL A 116 -17.66 14.16 10.68
N ASN A 117 -17.63 13.10 11.49
CA ASN A 117 -17.42 11.73 11.02
C ASN A 117 -18.69 11.07 10.48
N GLN A 118 -19.47 11.81 9.69
CA GLN A 118 -20.74 11.35 9.16
C GLN A 118 -20.87 11.78 7.71
N CYS A 119 -21.43 10.91 6.88
CA CYS A 119 -21.72 11.22 5.50
C CYS A 119 -22.78 12.35 5.44
N PRO A 120 -22.59 13.41 4.64
CA PRO A 120 -23.57 14.49 4.54
C PRO A 120 -24.91 14.08 3.91
N TRP A 121 -24.96 12.91 3.26
CA TRP A 121 -26.11 12.44 2.48
C TRP A 121 -26.88 11.31 3.17
N ARG A 122 -26.33 10.74 4.25
CA ARG A 122 -26.97 9.69 5.06
C ARG A 122 -26.20 9.48 6.36
N GLU A 123 -26.83 8.85 7.34
CA GLU A 123 -26.22 8.55 8.63
C GLU A 123 -25.24 7.35 8.59
N SER A 124 -24.26 7.35 7.67
CA SER A 124 -23.22 6.32 7.61
C SER A 124 -21.82 6.91 7.69
N ARG A 125 -20.85 6.05 8.04
CA ARG A 125 -19.42 6.40 8.11
C ARG A 125 -18.90 6.91 6.75
N PRO A 126 -18.24 8.07 6.68
CA PRO A 126 -17.87 8.70 5.42
C PRO A 126 -16.48 8.24 4.95
N THR A 127 -16.32 6.93 4.76
CA THR A 127 -15.10 6.34 4.19
C THR A 127 -14.88 6.82 2.75
N LEU A 128 -13.64 6.77 2.23
CA LEU A 128 -13.35 7.12 0.83
C LEU A 128 -14.27 6.37 -0.14
N GLN A 129 -14.32 5.04 -0.01
CA GLN A 129 -15.20 4.19 -0.80
C GLN A 129 -16.65 4.63 -0.68
N HIS A 130 -17.13 4.91 0.54
CA HIS A 130 -18.52 5.30 0.73
C HIS A 130 -18.86 6.60 0.02
N VAL A 131 -18.08 7.66 0.26
CA VAL A 131 -18.38 8.98 -0.29
C VAL A 131 -18.10 9.06 -1.78
N THR A 132 -17.17 8.26 -2.31
CA THR A 132 -16.84 8.24 -3.74
C THR A 132 -17.77 7.31 -4.55
N TRP A 133 -18.02 6.10 -4.04
CA TRP A 133 -18.62 4.98 -4.79
C TRP A 133 -20.00 4.55 -4.26
N ASP A 134 -20.10 4.14 -3.00
CA ASP A 134 -21.27 3.37 -2.51
C ASP A 134 -22.48 4.23 -2.12
N CYS A 135 -22.32 5.55 -1.93
CA CYS A 135 -23.39 6.38 -1.41
C CYS A 135 -24.54 6.59 -2.41
N ARG A 136 -25.63 5.85 -2.21
CA ARG A 136 -26.87 5.91 -3.02
C ARG A 136 -27.64 7.24 -2.88
N ASN A 137 -27.51 7.92 -1.74
CA ASN A 137 -28.20 9.20 -1.49
C ASN A 137 -27.42 10.41 -2.00
N LYS A 138 -26.34 10.19 -2.77
CA LYS A 138 -25.52 11.27 -3.30
C LYS A 138 -26.33 12.11 -4.30
N PRO A 139 -26.40 13.45 -4.13
CA PRO A 139 -27.09 14.35 -5.06
C PRO A 139 -26.58 14.19 -6.49
N MET A 140 -27.47 14.36 -7.48
CA MET A 140 -27.13 14.17 -8.90
C MET A 140 -26.00 15.09 -9.36
N GLU A 141 -25.86 16.28 -8.77
CA GLU A 141 -24.84 17.28 -9.10
C GLU A 141 -23.42 16.81 -8.73
N VAL A 142 -23.33 15.94 -7.71
CA VAL A 142 -22.06 15.37 -7.21
C VAL A 142 -21.72 14.07 -7.94
N GLN A 143 -22.67 13.46 -8.64
CA GLN A 143 -22.41 12.29 -9.47
C GLN A 143 -21.60 12.70 -10.71
N SER A 144 -20.61 11.89 -11.08
CA SER A 144 -19.84 12.16 -12.28
C SER A 144 -20.73 12.01 -13.52
N PRO A 145 -20.63 12.92 -14.50
CA PRO A 145 -21.25 12.72 -15.81
C PRO A 145 -20.54 11.61 -16.60
N LEU A 146 -19.31 11.24 -16.22
CA LEU A 146 -18.63 10.07 -16.75
C LEU A 146 -19.32 8.85 -16.18
N LYS A 147 -20.33 8.35 -16.91
CA LYS A 147 -20.92 7.04 -16.65
C LYS A 147 -19.80 6.00 -16.64
N LEU A 148 -19.38 5.58 -15.46
CA LEU A 148 -18.53 4.41 -15.35
C LEU A 148 -19.37 3.21 -15.81
N PRO A 149 -18.79 2.27 -16.57
CA PRO A 149 -19.46 1.02 -16.96
C PRO A 149 -19.72 0.07 -15.77
N LEU A 150 -19.71 0.57 -14.54
CA LEU A 150 -19.35 -0.16 -13.33
C LEU A 150 -20.45 -0.11 -12.27
N LEU A 151 -21.67 0.31 -12.61
CA LEU A 151 -22.79 0.33 -11.68
C LEU A 151 -23.07 -1.11 -11.21
N GLY A 152 -22.51 -1.50 -10.06
CA GLY A 152 -22.58 -2.86 -9.50
C GLY A 152 -21.24 -3.58 -9.31
N GLU A 153 -20.12 -3.06 -9.83
CA GLU A 153 -18.80 -3.64 -9.54
C GLU A 153 -18.32 -3.26 -8.11
N PRO A 154 -17.61 -4.16 -7.42
CA PRO A 154 -17.02 -3.86 -6.12
C PRO A 154 -15.92 -2.80 -6.28
N TRP A 155 -15.77 -1.95 -5.26
CA TRP A 155 -14.82 -0.83 -5.23
C TRP A 155 -13.38 -1.24 -5.58
N GLU A 156 -12.93 -2.39 -5.07
CA GLU A 156 -11.60 -2.92 -5.30
C GLU A 156 -11.37 -3.29 -6.78
N ALA A 157 -12.39 -3.80 -7.47
CA ALA A 157 -12.30 -4.13 -8.88
C ALA A 157 -12.14 -2.85 -9.72
N VAL A 158 -12.87 -1.79 -9.38
CA VAL A 158 -12.75 -0.47 -10.03
C VAL A 158 -11.34 0.10 -9.87
N LEU A 159 -10.77 0.03 -8.66
CA LEU A 159 -9.41 0.50 -8.38
C LEU A 159 -8.32 -0.27 -9.15
N ALA A 160 -8.59 -1.53 -9.50
CA ALA A 160 -7.67 -2.40 -10.21
C ALA A 160 -7.72 -2.26 -11.74
N ARG A 161 -8.70 -1.53 -12.30
CA ARG A 161 -8.85 -1.39 -13.75
C ARG A 161 -7.71 -0.54 -14.37
N PRO A 162 -7.08 -1.01 -15.46
CA PRO A 162 -6.00 -0.28 -16.13
C PRO A 162 -6.50 0.74 -17.17
N ASP A 163 -7.78 0.73 -17.53
CA ASP A 163 -8.31 1.53 -18.64
C ASP A 163 -8.49 3.01 -18.26
N LEU A 164 -8.22 3.88 -19.22
CA LEU A 164 -8.25 5.33 -19.02
C LEU A 164 -9.63 5.86 -18.59
N LYS A 165 -10.70 5.28 -19.14
CA LYS A 165 -12.07 5.75 -18.90
C LYS A 165 -12.47 5.50 -17.45
N THR A 166 -12.20 4.30 -16.93
CA THR A 166 -12.44 3.95 -15.53
C THR A 166 -11.59 4.78 -14.60
N GLN A 167 -10.29 4.91 -14.86
CA GLN A 167 -9.41 5.70 -13.99
C GLN A 167 -9.85 7.17 -13.92
N ARG A 168 -10.19 7.81 -15.05
CA ARG A 168 -10.71 9.19 -15.05
C ARG A 168 -12.08 9.32 -14.39
N GLY A 169 -12.99 8.36 -14.64
CA GLY A 169 -14.29 8.34 -13.98
C GLY A 169 -14.15 8.28 -12.46
N LEU A 170 -13.30 7.40 -11.95
CA LEU A 170 -12.98 7.28 -10.53
C LEU A 170 -12.44 8.60 -9.95
N LEU A 171 -11.47 9.22 -10.63
CA LEU A 171 -10.87 10.48 -10.19
C LEU A 171 -11.89 11.62 -10.15
N ASP A 172 -12.74 11.73 -11.17
CA ASP A 172 -13.82 12.74 -11.19
C ASP A 172 -14.83 12.50 -10.06
N HIS A 173 -15.25 11.25 -9.83
CA HIS A 173 -16.11 10.90 -8.69
C HIS A 173 -15.47 11.25 -7.34
N ALA A 174 -14.19 10.95 -7.17
CA ALA A 174 -13.46 11.24 -5.94
C ALA A 174 -13.31 12.75 -5.71
N GLY A 175 -12.95 13.51 -6.74
CA GLY A 175 -12.84 14.96 -6.69
C GLY A 175 -14.17 15.64 -6.36
N ARG A 176 -15.26 15.26 -7.03
CA ARG A 176 -16.61 15.77 -6.75
C ARG A 176 -17.07 15.45 -5.33
N ALA A 177 -16.86 14.21 -4.88
CA ALA A 177 -17.21 13.80 -3.52
C ALA A 177 -16.43 14.60 -2.47
N ALA A 178 -15.11 14.78 -2.66
CA ALA A 178 -14.29 15.59 -1.76
C ALA A 178 -14.72 17.06 -1.76
N ALA A 179 -15.11 17.62 -2.90
CA ALA A 179 -15.61 18.99 -3.00
C ALA A 179 -16.95 19.17 -2.27
N ALA A 180 -17.90 18.29 -2.53
CA ALA A 180 -19.23 18.34 -1.95
C ALA A 180 -19.26 18.07 -0.44
N THR A 181 -18.30 17.30 0.06
CA THR A 181 -18.12 17.06 1.49
C THR A 181 -17.32 18.16 2.20
N GLY A 182 -16.86 19.19 1.48
CA GLY A 182 -16.07 20.30 2.04
C GLY A 182 -14.63 19.94 2.39
N VAL A 183 -14.17 18.76 1.97
CA VAL A 183 -12.81 18.24 2.21
C VAL A 183 -11.80 18.79 1.20
N LEU A 184 -12.26 19.16 0.00
CA LEU A 184 -11.42 19.70 -1.08
C LEU A 184 -11.01 21.17 -0.85
N LYS A 185 -11.07 21.71 0.38
CA LYS A 185 -10.46 23.02 0.72
C LYS A 185 -8.93 22.90 0.67
N TRP A 186 -8.40 22.72 -0.53
CA TRP A 186 -6.99 22.92 -0.86
C TRP A 186 -6.75 24.43 -0.88
N GLY A 187 -5.89 24.92 0.01
CA GLY A 187 -5.39 26.29 -0.04
C GLY A 187 -6.37 27.34 0.50
N ASN A 188 -6.43 27.44 1.82
CA ASN A 188 -6.41 28.68 2.63
C ASN A 188 -7.06 28.36 3.98
N HIS A 189 -6.24 27.85 4.89
CA HIS A 189 -6.42 28.17 6.29
C HIS A 189 -5.42 29.30 6.61
N PRO A 190 -5.83 30.30 7.41
CA PRO A 190 -5.02 31.47 7.76
C PRO A 190 -3.67 31.10 8.38
#